data_AF-A0AA38M6D3-F1
#
_entry.id   AF-A0AA38M6D3-F1
#
_cell.length_a   1.000
_cell.length_b   1.000
_cell.length_c   1.000
_cell.angle_alpha   90.00
_cell.angle_beta   90.00
_cell.angle_gamma   90.00
#
_symmetry.space_group_name_H-M   'P 1'
#
loop_
_entity.id
_entity.type
_entity.pdbx_description
1 polymer ?
#
loop_
_entity_poly.entity_id
_entity_poly.type
_entity_poly.pdbx_seq_one_letter_code
_entity_poly.pdbx_strand_id
1 'polypeptide(L)'
;MVYCRSKEGQLIEDTVEKLDRWAEYFEDLLHDKTEEEQQPKVVEKRRQENNEIQQKIEEPTRYEVSRMIQEIKSHKSPGENRISAELLKIGAEQLIKRIYQRNSPT
;
A
#
# COMPACT_ATOMS: atom_id res chain seq x y z
N MET A 1 -7.96 -24.67 14.77
CA MET A 1 -9.14 -25.11 13.99
C MET A 1 -9.67 -23.88 13.26
N VAL A 2 -9.69 -23.89 11.93
CA VAL A 2 -10.21 -22.75 11.15
C VAL A 2 -11.71 -22.96 10.96
N TYR A 3 -12.51 -22.05 11.50
CA TYR A 3 -13.96 -22.02 11.35
C TYR A 3 -14.30 -21.21 10.10
N CYS A 4 -15.02 -21.81 9.16
CA CYS A 4 -15.45 -21.16 7.93
C CYS A 4 -16.97 -21.28 7.83
N ARG A 5 -17.63 -20.26 7.28
CA ARG A 5 -19.07 -20.28 7.06
C ARG A 5 -19.38 -20.25 5.57
N SER A 6 -20.42 -20.96 5.18
CA SER A 6 -21.02 -20.86 3.85
C SER A 6 -21.58 -19.44 3.64
N LYS A 7 -21.97 -19.13 2.41
CA LYS A 7 -22.58 -17.84 2.05
C LYS A 7 -23.89 -17.60 2.79
N GLU A 8 -24.60 -18.68 3.13
CA GLU A 8 -25.85 -18.73 3.90
C GLU A 8 -25.62 -18.74 5.42
N GLY A 9 -24.36 -18.68 5.87
CA GLY A 9 -23.99 -18.61 7.28
C GLY A 9 -23.89 -19.96 8.01
N GLN A 10 -23.97 -21.09 7.29
CA GLN A 10 -23.81 -22.42 7.87
C GLN A 10 -22.33 -22.74 8.14
N LEU A 11 -22.03 -23.50 9.20
CA LEU A 11 -20.65 -23.84 9.53
C LEU A 11 -20.14 -24.96 8.61
N ILE A 12 -19.01 -24.71 7.95
CA ILE A 12 -18.33 -25.69 7.10
C ILE A 12 -17.26 -26.40 7.94
N GLU A 13 -17.38 -27.72 8.07
CA GLU A 13 -16.39 -28.55 8.79
C GLU A 13 -15.35 -29.14 7.85
N ASP A 14 -15.74 -29.53 6.63
CA ASP A 14 -14.88 -30.13 5.61
C ASP A 14 -13.80 -29.15 5.14
N THR A 15 -12.57 -29.66 4.98
CA THR A 15 -11.43 -28.93 4.45
C THR A 15 -11.53 -28.60 2.97
N VAL A 16 -12.16 -29.45 2.16
CA VAL A 16 -12.32 -29.21 0.71
C VAL A 16 -13.35 -28.12 0.47
N GLU A 17 -14.51 -28.22 1.13
CA GLU A 17 -15.56 -27.19 1.06
C GLU A 17 -15.07 -25.83 1.56
N LYS A 18 -14.15 -25.80 2.53
CA LYS A 18 -13.48 -24.55 2.95
C LYS A 18 -12.70 -23.92 1.80
N LEU A 19 -11.91 -24.71 1.08
CA LEU A 19 -11.11 -24.22 -0.04
C LEU A 19 -12.00 -23.69 -1.16
N ASP A 20 -13.09 -24.41 -1.48
CA ASP A 20 -14.06 -23.97 -2.48
C ASP A 20 -14.76 -22.67 -2.06
N ARG A 21 -15.13 -22.54 -0.77
CA ARG A 21 -15.70 -21.30 -0.23
C ARG A 21 -14.73 -20.11 -0.31
N TRP A 22 -13.44 -20.35 -0.09
CA TRP A 22 -12.40 -19.34 -0.25
C TRP A 22 -12.21 -18.94 -1.71
N ALA A 23 -12.24 -19.91 -2.63
CA ALA A 23 -12.18 -19.64 -4.06
C ALA A 23 -13.36 -18.77 -4.51
N GLU A 24 -14.60 -19.13 -4.14
CA GLU A 24 -15.81 -18.35 -4.43
C GLU A 24 -15.72 -16.93 -3.83
N TYR A 25 -15.24 -16.81 -2.58
CA TYR A 25 -15.08 -15.49 -1.93
C TYR A 25 -14.13 -14.58 -2.71
N PHE A 26 -12.97 -15.09 -3.12
CA PHE A 26 -12.00 -14.31 -3.88
C PHE A 26 -12.47 -14.05 -5.31
N GLU A 27 -13.22 -14.98 -5.89
CA GLU A 27 -13.86 -14.77 -7.18
C GLU A 27 -14.85 -13.60 -7.11
N ASP A 28 -15.78 -13.60 -6.16
CA ASP A 28 -16.71 -12.48 -5.93
C ASP A 28 -15.95 -11.16 -5.66
N LEU A 29 -14.93 -11.19 -4.79
CA LEU A 29 -14.16 -10.01 -4.39
C LEU A 29 -13.37 -9.39 -5.55
N LEU A 30 -12.80 -10.23 -6.43
CA LEU A 30 -11.96 -9.78 -7.56
C LEU A 30 -12.79 -9.45 -8.80
N HIS A 31 -13.98 -10.03 -8.94
CA HIS A 31 -14.90 -9.75 -10.04
C HIS A 31 -15.88 -8.62 -9.76
N ASP A 32 -15.91 -8.06 -8.54
CA ASP A 32 -16.66 -6.84 -8.24
C ASP A 32 -16.02 -5.65 -8.98
N LYS A 33 -16.37 -5.53 -10.27
CA LYS A 33 -16.02 -4.45 -11.20
C LYS A 33 -16.75 -3.15 -10.86
N THR A 34 -16.96 -2.84 -9.58
CA THR A 34 -17.65 -1.62 -9.18
C THR A 34 -16.73 -0.38 -9.24
N GLU A 35 -15.44 -0.52 -9.57
CA GLU A 35 -14.53 0.64 -9.73
C GLU A 35 -13.74 0.72 -11.04
N GLU A 36 -13.86 -0.22 -11.98
CA GLU A 36 -13.15 -0.11 -13.28
C GLU A 36 -13.93 0.73 -14.32
N GLU A 37 -15.25 0.91 -14.19
CA GLU A 37 -16.03 1.72 -15.14
C GLU A 37 -16.32 3.17 -14.68
N GLN A 38 -15.81 3.60 -13.52
CA GLN A 38 -15.95 4.99 -13.02
C GLN A 38 -14.64 5.80 -13.02
N GLN A 39 -13.57 5.32 -13.65
CA GLN A 39 -12.32 6.06 -13.74
C GLN A 39 -12.09 6.60 -15.16
N PRO A 40 -12.72 7.74 -15.49
CA PRO A 40 -11.92 8.82 -16.07
C PRO A 40 -12.12 10.20 -15.43
N LYS A 41 -12.88 10.35 -14.32
CA LYS A 41 -13.19 11.69 -13.76
C LYS A 41 -12.56 12.02 -12.40
N VAL A 42 -12.06 11.03 -11.65
CA VAL A 42 -11.51 11.27 -10.30
C VAL A 42 -10.08 11.80 -10.35
N VAL A 43 -9.31 11.48 -11.40
CA VAL A 43 -7.91 11.92 -11.54
C VAL A 43 -7.82 13.41 -11.87
N GLU A 44 -8.69 13.92 -12.75
CA GLU A 44 -8.73 15.35 -13.12
C GLU A 44 -9.13 16.23 -11.93
N LYS A 45 -10.14 15.80 -11.17
CA LYS A 45 -10.69 16.59 -10.05
C LYS A 45 -9.69 16.73 -8.88
N ARG A 46 -8.94 15.66 -8.55
CA ARG A 46 -7.86 15.72 -7.55
C ARG A 46 -6.69 16.62 -7.96
N ARG A 47 -6.45 16.76 -9.26
CA ARG A 47 -5.41 17.65 -9.80
C ARG A 47 -5.84 19.12 -9.72
N GLN A 48 -7.12 19.39 -9.90
CA GLN A 48 -7.69 20.73 -9.84
C GLN A 48 -7.83 21.24 -8.39
N GLU A 49 -8.25 20.37 -7.46
CA GLU A 49 -8.32 20.68 -6.01
C GLU A 49 -6.93 20.87 -5.36
N ASN A 50 -5.86 20.27 -5.91
CA ASN A 50 -4.48 20.50 -5.44
C ASN A 50 -3.93 21.88 -5.79
N ASN A 51 -4.42 22.52 -6.86
CA ASN A 51 -3.92 23.83 -7.26
C ASN A 51 -4.45 24.96 -6.38
N GLU A 52 -5.60 24.77 -5.73
CA GLU A 52 -6.25 25.78 -4.86
C GLU A 52 -5.76 25.70 -3.41
N ILE A 53 -5.17 24.57 -3.00
CA ILE A 53 -4.54 24.38 -1.69
C ILE A 53 -3.04 24.19 -1.90
N GLN A 54 -2.36 25.22 -2.40
CA GLN A 54 -0.92 25.35 -2.19
C GLN A 54 -0.68 25.73 -0.72
N GLN A 55 -1.10 24.88 0.21
CA GLN A 55 -0.47 24.90 1.52
C GLN A 55 1.01 24.63 1.26
N LYS A 56 1.86 25.54 1.73
CA LYS A 56 3.30 25.36 1.72
C LYS A 56 3.59 24.19 2.65
N ILE A 57 3.52 22.97 2.12
CA ILE A 57 3.91 21.76 2.83
C ILE A 57 5.41 21.92 3.07
N GLU A 58 5.78 22.05 4.33
CA GLU A 58 7.19 22.11 4.70
C GLU A 58 7.85 20.80 4.28
N GLU A 59 9.06 20.91 3.72
CA GLU A 59 9.84 19.72 3.41
C GLU A 59 10.12 18.96 4.71
N PRO A 60 9.95 17.62 4.72
CA PRO A 60 10.25 16.84 5.90
C PRO A 60 11.73 17.06 6.29
N THR A 61 12.04 16.97 7.57
CA THR A 61 13.40 17.03 8.07
C THR A 61 14.13 15.70 7.90
N ARG A 62 15.46 15.73 7.83
CA ARG A 62 16.29 14.50 7.73
C ARG A 62 16.00 13.52 8.87
N TYR A 63 15.73 14.05 10.06
CA TYR A 63 15.40 13.27 11.24
C TYR A 63 14.06 12.54 11.09
N GLU A 64 13.01 13.23 10.61
CA GLU A 64 11.69 12.63 10.38
C GLU A 64 11.77 11.49 9.36
N VAL A 65 12.48 11.72 8.25
CA VAL A 65 12.67 10.68 7.23
C VAL A 65 13.45 9.49 7.81
N SER A 66 14.52 9.75 8.56
CA SER A 66 15.31 8.69 9.21
C SER A 66 14.46 7.87 10.18
N ARG A 67 13.67 8.54 11.03
CA ARG A 67 12.80 7.88 12.00
C ARG A 67 11.77 6.99 11.31
N MET A 68 11.10 7.51 10.29
CA MET A 68 10.10 6.77 9.51
C MET A 68 10.69 5.51 8.88
N ILE A 69 11.89 5.58 8.31
CA ILE A 69 12.55 4.41 7.71
C ILE A 69 12.85 3.33 8.76
N GLN A 70 13.22 3.72 9.99
CA GLN A 70 13.47 2.77 11.08
C GLN A 70 12.19 2.08 11.56
N GLU A 71 11.06 2.79 11.55
CA GLU A 71 9.74 2.28 11.97
C GLU A 71 9.09 1.31 10.95
N ILE A 72 9.64 1.18 9.74
CA ILE A 72 9.13 0.23 8.72
C ILE A 72 9.20 -1.20 9.25
N LYS A 73 8.12 -1.98 9.09
CA LYS A 73 8.09 -3.40 9.51
C LYS A 73 9.04 -4.24 8.64
N SER A 74 9.97 -4.95 9.29
CA SER A 74 10.86 -5.92 8.65
C SER A 74 10.12 -7.23 8.31
N HIS A 75 10.73 -8.06 7.46
CA HIS A 75 10.23 -9.36 6.99
C HIS A 75 8.90 -9.30 6.24
N LYS A 76 8.61 -8.14 5.64
CA LYS A 76 7.52 -8.00 4.67
C LYS A 76 8.04 -8.34 3.28
N SER A 77 7.16 -8.93 2.46
CA SER A 77 7.45 -9.16 1.05
C SER A 77 7.80 -7.83 0.38
N PRO A 78 8.92 -7.76 -0.36
CA PRO A 78 9.26 -6.59 -1.16
C PRO A 78 8.12 -6.23 -2.11
N GLY A 79 7.96 -4.92 -2.39
CA GLY A 79 7.03 -4.47 -3.44
C GLY A 79 7.54 -4.80 -4.84
N GLU A 80 6.91 -4.23 -5.86
CA GLU A 80 7.25 -4.43 -7.27
C GLU A 80 8.73 -4.11 -7.60
N ASN A 81 9.30 -3.12 -6.90
CA ASN A 81 10.70 -2.72 -7.05
C ASN A 81 11.71 -3.71 -6.43
N ARG A 82 11.23 -4.77 -5.77
CA ARG A 82 12.03 -5.81 -5.10
C ARG A 82 12.98 -5.29 -4.00
N ILE A 83 12.74 -4.09 -3.48
CA ILE A 83 13.50 -3.53 -2.36
C ILE A 83 12.86 -3.96 -1.05
N SER A 84 13.61 -4.69 -0.24
CA SER A 84 13.14 -5.10 1.08
C SER A 84 13.29 -3.98 2.12
N ALA A 85 12.53 -4.06 3.21
CA ALA A 85 12.61 -3.10 4.30
C ALA A 85 14.02 -3.06 4.95
N GLU A 86 14.69 -4.21 5.02
CA GLU A 86 16.04 -4.36 5.58
C GLU A 86 17.06 -3.63 4.72
N LEU A 87 16.98 -3.80 3.40
CA LEU A 87 17.87 -3.12 2.46
C LEU A 87 17.68 -1.60 2.53
N LEU A 88 16.43 -1.15 2.67
CA LEU A 88 16.10 0.26 2.82
C LEU A 88 16.65 0.84 4.14
N LYS A 89 16.55 0.10 5.25
CA LYS A 89 17.10 0.51 6.55
C LYS A 89 18.62 0.59 6.55
N ILE A 90 19.30 -0.37 5.93
CA ILE A 90 20.76 -0.38 5.79
C ILE A 90 21.23 0.80 4.93
N GLY A 91 20.52 1.09 3.84
CA GLY A 91 20.84 2.16 2.91
C GLY A 91 20.32 3.55 3.31
N ALA A 92 19.61 3.67 4.45
CA ALA A 92 18.82 4.86 4.78
C ALA A 92 19.65 6.15 4.81
N GLU A 93 20.82 6.12 5.43
CA GLU A 93 21.67 7.30 5.59
C GLU A 93 22.12 7.87 4.22
N GLN A 94 22.59 7.00 3.34
CA GLN A 94 23.05 7.37 2.00
C GLN A 94 21.88 7.83 1.12
N LEU A 95 20.72 7.19 1.25
CA LEU A 95 19.50 7.57 0.54
C LEU A 95 19.03 8.96 0.96
N ILE A 96 18.92 9.21 2.27
CA ILE A 96 18.53 10.52 2.81
C ILE A 96 19.51 11.58 2.32
N LYS A 97 20.82 11.35 2.44
CA LYS A 97 21.83 12.29 1.96
C LYS A 97 21.64 12.67 0.49
N ARG A 98 21.40 11.68 -0.39
CA ARG A 98 21.17 11.89 -1.83
C ARG A 98 19.90 12.68 -2.11
N ILE A 99 18.82 12.41 -1.38
CA ILE A 99 17.54 13.10 -1.54
C ILE A 99 17.69 14.60 -1.24
N TYR A 100 18.30 14.95 -0.10
CA TYR A 100 18.48 16.36 0.26
C TYR A 100 19.55 17.07 -0.58
N GLN A 101 20.57 16.35 -1.06
CA GLN A 101 21.54 16.92 -2.00
C GLN A 101 20.88 17.29 -3.34
N ARG A 102 19.98 16.45 -3.86
CA ARG A 102 19.25 16.73 -5.10
C ARG A 102 18.28 17.91 -4.97
N ASN A 103 17.66 18.06 -3.81
CA ASN A 103 16.69 19.12 -3.55
C ASN A 103 17.36 20.46 -3.18
N SER A 104 18.70 20.50 -3.05
CA SER A 104 19.41 21.76 -2.83
C SER A 104 19.46 22.54 -4.16
N PRO A 105 19.06 23.82 -4.18
CA PRO A 105 19.14 24.63 -5.41
C PRO A 105 20.60 24.75 -5.85
N THR A 106 20.83 24.56 -7.16
CA THR A 106 22.10 24.90 -7.83
C THR A 106 22.17 26.40 -8.06
#